data_AF-A0A9E3T0M0-F1
#
_entry.id   AF-A0A9E3T0M0-F1
#
_cell.length_a   1.000
_cell.length_b   1.000
_cell.length_c   1.000
_cell.angle_alpha   90.00
_cell.angle_beta   90.00
_cell.angle_gamma   90.00
#
_symmetry.space_group_name_H-M   'P 1'
#
loop_
_entity.id
_entity.type
_entity.pdbx_description
1 polymer ?
#
loop_
_entity_poly.entity_id
_entity_poly.type
_entity_poly.pdbx_seq_one_letter_code
_entity_poly.pdbx_strand_id
1 'polypeptide(L)'
;MSTRQGLIFVIVGPSAAGKNALMVATLKQEDRLEQLATVTTRERRANEQDDREHMFVSVEQFQAMIASSALLEWQEVHPQKLYGVPRQAVEDALAAGKNLIADIDVLGATYIRSLYPENVVLIFVQPPSVEALADRMHERGETEADIQMRLTRVAMEMDYLPLSDYVVVNDDFAEAAQRFHSIITSEIDRQHRHISSKRIYTHSTQTLPIFEDMILRREVSPHYPQAALFPQEIPHVAALRALQDSLQVPTTVDHLLRIKPNKGSFFMPVQVEVSQDGRAKQALFTYVYM
;
A
#
# COMPACT_ATOMS: atom_id res chain seq x y z
N MET A 1 -16.22 30.34 6.77
CA MET A 1 -14.84 29.82 6.83
C MET A 1 -14.85 28.49 6.09
N SER A 2 -13.99 28.29 5.09
CA SER A 2 -13.87 26.98 4.43
C SER A 2 -13.35 25.99 5.47
N THR A 3 -14.16 25.02 5.88
CA THR A 3 -13.75 23.95 6.80
C THR A 3 -12.72 23.10 6.08
N ARG A 4 -11.49 23.10 6.61
CA ARG A 4 -10.41 22.26 6.09
C ARG A 4 -10.81 20.80 6.24
N GLN A 5 -10.78 20.04 5.14
CA GLN A 5 -11.02 18.60 5.19
C GLN A 5 -9.91 17.90 5.97
N GLY A 6 -10.24 16.77 6.59
CA GLY A 6 -9.32 15.96 7.37
C GLY A 6 -8.16 15.40 6.53
N LEU A 7 -7.11 14.93 7.21
CA LEU A 7 -6.00 14.20 6.59
C LEU A 7 -6.04 12.71 6.96
N ILE A 8 -5.48 11.87 6.10
CA ILE A 8 -5.22 10.45 6.40
C ILE A 8 -3.73 10.21 6.31
N PHE A 9 -3.10 9.99 7.46
CA PHE A 9 -1.72 9.57 7.57
C PHE A 9 -1.66 8.05 7.38
N VAL A 10 -1.13 7.62 6.24
CA VAL A 10 -1.01 6.20 5.92
C VAL A 10 0.45 5.80 6.08
N ILE A 11 0.68 4.89 7.01
CA ILE A 11 1.99 4.41 7.38
C ILE A 11 2.25 3.13 6.62
N VAL A 12 3.29 3.13 5.81
CA VAL A 12 3.70 2.01 4.94
C VAL A 12 5.11 1.57 5.29
N GLY A 13 5.47 0.38 4.81
CA GLY A 13 6.82 -0.15 4.92
C GLY A 13 6.84 -1.55 5.52
N PRO A 14 8.03 -2.15 5.68
CA PRO A 14 8.13 -3.56 6.03
C PRO A 14 7.50 -3.96 7.36
N SER A 15 7.04 -5.20 7.44
CA SER A 15 6.63 -5.79 8.71
C SER A 15 7.80 -5.75 9.71
N ALA A 16 7.54 -5.48 11.00
CA ALA A 16 8.57 -5.26 12.03
C ALA A 16 9.48 -4.02 11.86
N ALA A 17 9.21 -3.13 10.89
CA ALA A 17 9.87 -1.82 10.82
C ALA A 17 9.54 -0.88 12.00
N GLY A 18 8.59 -1.24 12.87
CA GLY A 18 8.22 -0.48 14.08
C GLY A 18 7.10 0.54 13.90
N LYS A 19 6.35 0.46 12.79
CA LYS A 19 5.20 1.32 12.45
C LYS A 19 4.23 1.52 13.63
N ASN A 20 3.71 0.43 14.19
CA ASN A 20 2.75 0.49 15.30
C ASN A 20 3.31 1.21 16.54
N ALA A 21 4.60 1.01 16.87
CA ALA A 21 5.21 1.67 18.02
C ALA A 21 5.32 3.19 17.82
N LEU A 22 5.67 3.63 16.60
CA LEU A 22 5.69 5.06 16.24
C LEU A 22 4.28 5.68 16.25
N MET A 23 3.28 4.97 15.73
CA MET A 23 1.88 5.38 15.77
C MET A 23 1.40 5.57 17.21
N VAL A 24 1.60 4.57 18.08
CA VAL A 24 1.20 4.63 19.49
C VAL A 24 1.92 5.76 20.23
N ALA A 25 3.21 6.00 19.96
CA ALA A 25 3.93 7.12 20.55
C ALA A 25 3.35 8.48 20.13
N THR A 26 2.98 8.62 18.86
CA THR A 26 2.41 9.85 18.30
C THR A 26 0.98 10.10 18.80
N LEU A 27 0.13 9.07 18.83
CA LEU A 27 -1.25 9.18 19.32
C LEU A 27 -1.34 9.61 20.79
N LYS A 28 -0.27 9.43 21.58
CA LYS A 28 -0.17 9.93 22.96
C LYS A 28 0.20 11.40 23.05
N GLN A 29 0.69 12.01 21.96
CA GLN A 29 1.22 13.38 21.93
C GLN A 29 0.38 14.32 21.08
N GLU A 30 -0.35 13.81 20.07
CA GLU A 30 -1.15 14.61 19.14
C GLU A 30 -2.65 14.32 19.31
N ASP A 31 -3.33 15.16 20.10
CA ASP A 31 -4.77 15.03 20.40
C ASP A 31 -5.68 15.25 19.17
N ARG A 32 -5.15 15.83 18.08
CA ARG A 32 -5.90 16.07 16.83
C ARG A 32 -5.83 14.90 15.85
N LEU A 33 -5.32 13.75 16.29
CA LEU A 33 -5.11 12.55 15.48
C LEU A 33 -5.84 11.35 16.10
N GLU A 34 -6.68 10.69 15.30
CA GLU A 34 -7.39 9.48 15.70
C GLU A 34 -6.84 8.26 14.93
N GLN A 35 -6.76 7.10 15.57
CA GLN A 35 -6.39 5.87 14.87
C GLN A 35 -7.58 5.36 14.05
N LEU A 36 -7.35 5.06 12.77
CA LEU A 36 -8.33 4.40 11.92
C LEU A 36 -8.16 2.88 12.05
N ALA A 37 -9.15 2.23 12.67
CA ALA A 37 -9.22 0.77 12.73
C ALA A 37 -9.51 0.22 11.32
N THR A 38 -8.53 -0.48 10.73
CA THR A 38 -8.72 -1.19 9.45
C THR A 38 -9.39 -2.54 9.69
N VAL A 39 -9.93 -3.19 8.66
CA VAL A 39 -10.62 -4.48 8.81
C VAL A 39 -9.64 -5.60 8.51
N THR A 40 -9.66 -6.70 9.28
CA THR A 40 -8.88 -7.89 8.94
C THR A 40 -9.56 -9.20 9.34
N THR A 41 -9.25 -10.28 8.60
CA THR A 41 -9.69 -11.66 8.92
C THR A 41 -8.67 -12.46 9.70
N ARG A 42 -7.46 -11.93 9.94
CA ARG A 42 -6.49 -12.63 10.78
C ARG A 42 -6.96 -12.63 12.22
N GLU A 43 -6.43 -13.58 13.00
CA GLU A 43 -6.62 -13.56 14.44
C GLU A 43 -5.93 -12.35 15.08
N ARG A 44 -6.60 -11.81 16.11
CA ARG A 44 -6.07 -10.74 16.97
C ARG A 44 -4.87 -11.27 17.77
N ARG A 45 -3.79 -10.49 17.82
CA ARG A 45 -2.63 -10.80 18.68
C ARG A 45 -2.92 -10.44 20.13
N ALA A 46 -2.20 -11.06 21.06
CA ALA A 46 -2.42 -10.86 22.50
C ALA A 46 -2.33 -9.38 22.95
N ASN A 47 -1.51 -8.57 22.28
CA ASN A 47 -1.26 -7.16 22.59
C ASN A 47 -2.14 -6.16 21.81
N GLU A 48 -3.04 -6.64 20.94
CA GLU A 48 -3.94 -5.79 20.14
C GLU A 48 -5.32 -5.70 20.78
N GLN A 49 -6.03 -4.61 20.50
CA GLN A 49 -7.40 -4.40 20.94
C GLN A 49 -8.32 -4.34 19.72
N ASP A 50 -9.48 -4.96 19.83
CA ASP A 50 -10.52 -4.85 18.81
C ASP A 50 -11.00 -3.40 18.71
N ASP A 51 -11.37 -2.97 17.51
CA ASP A 51 -11.75 -1.59 17.16
C ASP A 51 -10.67 -0.51 17.42
N ARG A 52 -9.43 -0.90 17.77
CA ARG A 52 -8.30 0.04 17.93
C ARG A 52 -7.31 -0.07 16.78
N GLU A 53 -6.60 -1.20 16.69
CA GLU A 53 -5.72 -1.47 15.55
C GLU A 53 -6.49 -1.90 14.33
N HIS A 54 -7.38 -2.87 14.53
CA HIS A 54 -8.21 -3.45 13.51
C HIS A 54 -9.58 -3.81 14.07
N MET A 55 -10.58 -3.83 13.20
CA MET A 55 -11.79 -4.64 13.35
C MET A 55 -11.46 -6.07 12.95
N PHE A 56 -11.48 -7.00 13.90
CA PHE A 56 -11.21 -8.41 13.64
C PHE A 56 -12.51 -9.15 13.30
N VAL A 57 -12.69 -9.49 12.02
CA VAL A 57 -13.95 -10.06 11.50
C VAL A 57 -13.75 -11.45 10.92
N SER A 58 -14.84 -12.22 10.81
CA SER A 58 -14.80 -13.50 10.09
C SER A 58 -14.64 -13.28 8.58
N VAL A 59 -14.22 -14.32 7.86
CA VAL A 59 -14.10 -14.28 6.39
C VAL A 59 -15.47 -13.98 5.75
N GLU A 60 -16.54 -14.56 6.28
CA GLU A 60 -17.91 -14.35 5.80
C GLU A 60 -18.35 -12.89 5.99
N GLN A 61 -18.03 -12.30 7.14
CA GLN A 61 -18.30 -10.88 7.41
C GLN A 61 -17.49 -9.98 6.46
N PHE A 62 -16.20 -10.29 6.25
CA PHE A 62 -15.36 -9.55 5.32
C PHE A 62 -15.92 -9.60 3.88
N GLN A 63 -16.35 -10.78 3.43
CA GLN A 63 -16.98 -10.96 2.12
C GLN A 63 -18.29 -10.18 1.99
N ALA A 64 -19.09 -10.11 3.06
CA ALA A 64 -20.29 -9.27 3.07
C ALA A 64 -19.95 -7.78 2.92
N MET A 65 -18.89 -7.31 3.58
CA MET A 65 -18.41 -5.92 3.44
C MET A 65 -17.93 -5.60 2.01
N ILE A 66 -17.29 -6.56 1.34
CA ILE A 66 -16.92 -6.43 -0.08
C ILE A 66 -18.19 -6.30 -0.92
N ALA A 67 -19.16 -7.22 -0.74
CA ALA A 67 -20.39 -7.26 -1.53
C ALA A 67 -21.25 -6.00 -1.37
N SER A 68 -21.18 -5.35 -0.21
CA SER A 68 -21.88 -4.09 0.07
C SER A 68 -21.07 -2.83 -0.21
N SER A 69 -19.89 -2.94 -0.84
CA SER A 69 -18.98 -1.80 -1.11
C SER A 69 -18.58 -1.00 0.14
N ALA A 70 -18.56 -1.65 1.32
CA ALA A 70 -18.26 -1.02 2.60
C ALA A 70 -16.75 -0.78 2.83
N LEU A 71 -15.90 -1.30 1.93
CA LEU A 71 -14.46 -1.10 1.94
C LEU A 71 -14.05 -0.15 0.81
N LEU A 72 -13.14 0.78 1.09
CA LEU A 72 -12.49 1.60 0.05
C LEU A 72 -11.56 0.73 -0.79
N GLU A 73 -10.74 -0.05 -0.11
CA GLU A 73 -9.84 -1.03 -0.70
C GLU A 73 -9.75 -2.25 0.20
N TRP A 74 -9.39 -3.38 -0.39
CA TRP A 74 -9.14 -4.60 0.34
C TRP A 74 -8.21 -5.52 -0.45
N GLN A 75 -7.42 -6.31 0.27
CA GLN A 75 -6.40 -7.19 -0.29
C GLN A 75 -6.15 -8.42 0.57
N GLU A 76 -5.76 -9.51 -0.07
CA GLU A 76 -5.14 -10.65 0.60
C GLU A 76 -3.62 -10.41 0.70
N VAL A 77 -3.15 -10.03 1.89
CA VAL A 77 -1.72 -9.67 2.10
C VAL A 77 -0.87 -10.93 2.34
N HIS A 78 -1.46 -11.90 3.04
CA HIS A 78 -0.91 -13.24 3.25
C HIS A 78 -1.99 -14.27 2.98
N PRO A 79 -1.63 -15.54 2.70
CA PRO A 79 -2.62 -16.60 2.47
C PRO A 79 -3.72 -16.60 3.53
N GLN A 80 -4.98 -16.45 3.08
CA GLN A 80 -6.20 -16.41 3.90
C GLN A 80 -6.31 -15.25 4.90
N LYS A 81 -5.42 -14.25 4.83
CA LYS A 81 -5.43 -13.06 5.68
C LYS A 81 -5.77 -11.84 4.84
N LEU A 82 -7.05 -11.48 4.88
CA LEU A 82 -7.61 -10.33 4.20
C LEU A 82 -7.48 -9.09 5.08
N TYR A 83 -7.23 -7.95 4.43
CA TYR A 83 -7.15 -6.63 5.05
C TYR A 83 -7.93 -5.65 4.20
N GLY A 84 -8.55 -4.64 4.80
CA GLY A 84 -9.25 -3.61 4.06
C GLY A 84 -9.50 -2.35 4.87
N VAL A 85 -9.91 -1.29 4.19
CA VAL A 85 -10.10 0.02 4.80
C VAL A 85 -11.58 0.39 4.79
N PRO A 86 -12.21 0.64 5.95
CA PRO A 86 -13.64 0.93 6.02
C PRO A 86 -13.96 2.27 5.38
N ARG A 87 -14.85 2.25 4.38
CA ARG A 87 -15.21 3.42 3.59
C ARG A 87 -15.86 4.52 4.44
N GLN A 88 -16.90 4.15 5.17
CA GLN A 88 -17.71 5.11 5.92
C GLN A 88 -16.87 5.86 6.96
N ALA A 89 -16.01 5.15 7.69
CA ALA A 89 -15.15 5.74 8.71
C ALA A 89 -14.19 6.79 8.13
N VAL A 90 -13.63 6.52 6.94
CA VAL A 90 -12.77 7.47 6.23
C VAL A 90 -13.56 8.66 5.73
N GLU A 91 -14.67 8.43 5.03
CA GLU A 91 -15.46 9.50 4.41
C GLU A 91 -16.05 10.45 5.48
N ASP A 92 -16.55 9.91 6.59
CA ASP A 92 -17.09 10.70 7.71
C ASP A 92 -16.01 11.53 8.40
N ALA A 93 -14.84 10.94 8.68
CA ALA A 93 -13.74 11.66 9.31
C ALA A 93 -13.23 12.80 8.43
N LEU A 94 -13.05 12.55 7.13
CA LEU A 94 -12.65 13.57 6.17
C LEU A 94 -13.66 14.73 6.10
N ALA A 95 -14.95 14.40 6.01
CA ALA A 95 -16.03 15.39 5.98
C ALA A 95 -16.12 16.21 7.27
N ALA A 96 -15.83 15.59 8.42
CA ALA A 96 -15.79 16.25 9.72
C ALA A 96 -14.50 17.03 10.01
N GLY A 97 -13.51 17.00 9.11
CA GLY A 97 -12.22 17.69 9.33
C GLY A 97 -11.29 16.96 10.33
N LYS A 98 -11.55 15.68 10.62
CA LYS A 98 -10.76 14.87 11.55
C LYS A 98 -9.56 14.24 10.86
N ASN A 99 -8.42 14.17 11.56
CA ASN A 99 -7.24 13.51 11.02
C ASN A 99 -7.17 12.06 11.50
N LEU A 100 -6.90 11.15 10.57
CA LEU A 100 -6.77 9.72 10.82
C LEU A 100 -5.34 9.25 10.62
N ILE A 101 -4.93 8.21 11.36
CA ILE A 101 -3.68 7.47 11.11
C ILE A 101 -3.95 5.97 11.02
N ALA A 102 -3.36 5.30 10.04
CA ALA A 102 -3.47 3.85 9.87
C ALA A 102 -2.20 3.22 9.31
N ASP A 103 -1.93 1.99 9.75
CA ASP A 103 -0.98 1.08 9.12
C ASP A 103 -1.72 0.32 7.99
N ILE A 104 -1.29 0.53 6.75
CA ILE A 104 -1.92 -0.04 5.55
C ILE A 104 -0.81 -0.62 4.66
N ASP A 105 -1.09 -1.75 4.00
CA ASP A 105 -0.17 -2.33 3.03
C ASP A 105 0.16 -1.33 1.90
N VAL A 106 1.38 -1.41 1.36
CA VAL A 106 1.91 -0.48 0.36
C VAL A 106 0.98 -0.31 -0.84
N LEU A 107 0.32 -1.39 -1.27
CA LEU A 107 -0.62 -1.35 -2.38
C LEU A 107 -1.90 -0.60 -2.00
N GLY A 108 -2.43 -0.87 -0.81
CA GLY A 108 -3.67 -0.25 -0.34
C GLY A 108 -3.49 1.25 -0.14
N ALA A 109 -2.33 1.62 0.40
CA ALA A 109 -1.92 3.00 0.53
C ALA A 109 -1.85 3.76 -0.80
N THR A 110 -1.28 3.16 -1.85
CA THR A 110 -1.25 3.79 -3.19
C THR A 110 -2.64 3.96 -3.78
N TYR A 111 -3.54 3.01 -3.55
CA TYR A 111 -4.92 3.11 -4.01
C TYR A 111 -5.68 4.22 -3.29
N ILE A 112 -5.61 4.29 -1.96
CA ILE A 112 -6.29 5.34 -1.17
C ILE A 112 -5.75 6.72 -1.53
N ARG A 113 -4.43 6.84 -1.75
CA ARG A 113 -3.80 8.08 -2.25
C ARG A 113 -4.37 8.50 -3.60
N SER A 114 -4.71 7.57 -4.49
CA SER A 114 -5.33 7.89 -5.78
C SER A 114 -6.76 8.43 -5.65
N LEU A 115 -7.51 7.96 -4.65
CA LEU A 115 -8.88 8.41 -4.38
C LEU A 115 -8.93 9.76 -3.68
N TYR A 116 -8.00 9.99 -2.74
CA TYR A 116 -7.93 11.19 -1.91
C TYR A 116 -6.55 11.85 -2.03
N PRO A 117 -6.19 12.35 -3.23
CA PRO A 117 -4.86 12.86 -3.50
C PRO A 117 -4.50 14.05 -2.62
N GLU A 118 -5.45 14.87 -2.17
CA GLU A 118 -5.16 16.04 -1.32
C GLU A 118 -5.17 15.72 0.19
N ASN A 119 -5.83 14.63 0.60
CA ASN A 119 -6.03 14.31 2.02
C ASN A 119 -5.00 13.30 2.56
N VAL A 120 -4.46 12.42 1.72
CA VAL A 120 -3.56 11.36 2.17
C VAL A 120 -2.14 11.89 2.42
N VAL A 121 -1.42 11.37 3.41
CA VAL A 121 0.01 11.60 3.62
C VAL A 121 0.65 10.21 3.71
N LEU A 122 1.50 9.86 2.76
CA LEU A 122 2.19 8.57 2.78
C LEU A 122 3.51 8.70 3.54
N ILE A 123 3.66 7.96 4.64
CA ILE A 123 4.88 7.94 5.45
C ILE A 123 5.47 6.53 5.41
N PHE A 124 6.65 6.39 4.81
CA PHE A 124 7.38 5.13 4.80
C PHE A 124 8.22 4.98 6.06
N VAL A 125 8.04 3.89 6.79
CA VAL A 125 8.91 3.54 7.91
C VAL A 125 9.91 2.50 7.45
N GLN A 126 11.17 2.91 7.37
CA GLN A 126 12.27 2.08 6.91
C GLN A 126 12.97 1.43 8.12
N PRO A 127 13.17 0.10 8.12
CA PRO A 127 14.04 -0.54 9.11
C PRO A 127 15.51 -0.15 8.88
N PRO A 128 16.38 -0.23 9.91
CA PRO A 128 17.79 0.12 9.76
C PRO A 128 18.53 -0.83 8.80
N SER A 129 18.12 -2.11 8.78
CA SER A 129 18.55 -3.10 7.80
C SER A 129 17.54 -4.25 7.70
N VAL A 130 17.71 -5.14 6.71
CA VAL A 130 16.89 -6.34 6.57
C VAL A 130 17.20 -7.35 7.69
N GLU A 131 18.47 -7.44 8.10
CA GLU A 131 18.92 -8.30 9.19
C GLU A 131 18.26 -7.88 10.51
N ALA A 132 18.26 -6.58 10.81
CA ALA A 132 17.60 -6.05 12.01
C ALA A 132 16.08 -6.31 12.02
N LEU A 133 15.47 -6.43 10.84
CA LEU A 133 14.06 -6.76 10.71
C LEU A 133 13.79 -8.24 11.01
N ALA A 134 14.66 -9.15 10.56
CA ALA A 134 14.60 -10.56 10.91
C ALA A 134 14.80 -10.77 12.42
N ASP A 135 15.80 -10.13 13.02
CA ASP A 135 16.08 -10.20 14.46
C ASP A 135 14.86 -9.78 15.29
N ARG A 136 14.22 -8.66 14.93
CA ARG A 136 12.99 -8.17 15.60
C ARG A 136 11.81 -9.14 15.46
N MET A 137 11.72 -9.90 14.38
CA MET A 137 10.67 -10.91 14.23
C MET A 137 10.95 -12.15 15.08
N HIS A 138 12.22 -12.57 15.18
CA HIS A 138 12.64 -13.64 16.09
C HIS A 138 12.34 -13.28 17.55
N GLU A 139 12.66 -12.05 17.97
CA GLU A 139 12.38 -11.56 19.33
C GLU A 139 10.87 -11.57 19.67
N ARG A 140 10.00 -11.48 18.66
CA ARG A 140 8.53 -11.54 18.83
C ARG A 140 7.99 -12.98 18.87
N GLY A 141 8.85 -13.99 18.74
CA GLY A 141 8.45 -15.39 18.71
C GLY A 141 7.72 -15.79 17.43
N GLU A 142 7.97 -15.11 16.32
CA GLU A 142 7.43 -15.51 15.02
C GLU A 142 8.11 -16.80 14.52
N THR A 143 7.37 -17.65 13.80
CA THR A 143 7.92 -18.90 13.28
C THR A 143 8.87 -18.63 12.11
N GLU A 144 9.86 -19.50 11.88
CA GLU A 144 10.78 -19.35 10.73
C GLU A 144 10.01 -19.26 9.39
N ALA A 145 8.93 -20.03 9.25
CA ALA A 145 8.09 -19.99 8.07
C ALA A 145 7.40 -18.62 7.88
N ASP A 146 6.90 -18.02 8.96
CA ASP A 146 6.31 -16.68 8.92
C ASP A 146 7.34 -15.59 8.61
N ILE A 147 8.55 -15.71 9.19
CA ILE A 147 9.66 -14.79 8.97
C ILE A 147 10.08 -14.82 7.50
N GLN A 148 10.37 -16.00 6.95
CA GLN A 148 10.74 -16.15 5.55
C GLN A 148 9.63 -15.63 4.62
N MET A 149 8.36 -15.94 4.90
CA MET A 149 7.25 -15.40 4.13
C MET A 149 7.22 -13.87 4.14
N ARG A 150 7.50 -13.23 5.27
CA ARG A 150 7.54 -11.76 5.36
C ARG A 150 8.76 -11.16 4.69
N LEU A 151 9.94 -11.77 4.84
CA LEU A 151 11.17 -11.35 4.18
C LEU A 151 11.01 -11.34 2.66
N THR A 152 10.26 -12.29 2.07
CA THR A 152 9.99 -12.28 0.62
C THR A 152 9.22 -11.05 0.13
N ARG A 153 8.50 -10.34 1.00
CA ARG A 153 7.78 -9.10 0.65
C ARG A 153 8.63 -7.84 0.82
N VAL A 154 9.71 -7.89 1.60
CA VAL A 154 10.50 -6.70 1.96
C VAL A 154 11.04 -5.99 0.72
N ALA A 155 11.59 -6.73 -0.25
CA ALA A 155 12.10 -6.14 -1.48
C ALA A 155 11.00 -5.37 -2.24
N MET A 156 9.84 -5.99 -2.42
CA MET A 156 8.67 -5.35 -3.04
C MET A 156 8.20 -4.13 -2.23
N GLU A 157 8.11 -4.22 -0.90
CA GLU A 157 7.69 -3.11 -0.06
C GLU A 157 8.66 -1.92 -0.14
N MET A 158 9.96 -2.19 -0.26
CA MET A 158 11.00 -1.17 -0.43
C MET A 158 10.90 -0.43 -1.77
N ASP A 159 10.39 -1.07 -2.84
CA ASP A 159 10.15 -0.42 -4.13
C ASP A 159 9.10 0.72 -4.07
N TYR A 160 8.28 0.75 -3.01
CA TYR A 160 7.26 1.79 -2.79
C TYR A 160 7.78 3.00 -2.02
N LEU A 161 9.01 2.94 -1.48
CA LEU A 161 9.64 4.05 -0.78
C LEU A 161 9.61 5.36 -1.60
N PRO A 162 9.92 5.38 -2.91
CA PRO A 162 9.89 6.61 -3.72
C PRO A 162 8.50 7.24 -3.91
N LEU A 163 7.42 6.49 -3.65
CA LEU A 163 6.03 6.95 -3.74
C LEU A 163 5.58 7.70 -2.48
N SER A 164 6.29 7.52 -1.38
CA SER A 164 5.95 8.12 -0.09
C SER A 164 6.26 9.63 -0.06
N ASP A 165 5.49 10.38 0.71
CA ASP A 165 5.74 11.81 0.93
C ASP A 165 6.92 12.02 1.88
N TYR A 166 7.06 11.11 2.86
CA TYR A 166 8.10 11.13 3.88
C TYR A 166 8.71 9.73 4.08
N VAL A 167 9.96 9.70 4.52
CA VAL A 167 10.66 8.47 4.96
C VAL A 167 11.17 8.69 6.37
N VAL A 168 10.88 7.76 7.27
CA VAL A 168 11.37 7.73 8.65
C VAL A 168 12.17 6.45 8.84
N VAL A 169 13.48 6.59 9.00
CA VAL A 169 14.36 5.47 9.38
C VAL A 169 14.18 5.21 10.87
N ASN A 170 13.92 3.95 11.25
CA ASN A 170 13.69 3.54 12.63
C ASN A 170 14.88 2.74 13.19
N ASP A 171 16.02 3.42 13.28
CA ASP A 171 17.28 2.96 13.87
C ASP A 171 17.34 3.26 15.37
N ASP A 172 17.14 4.52 15.76
CA ASP A 172 16.90 4.95 17.14
C ASP A 172 15.41 5.33 17.31
N PHE A 173 14.74 4.65 18.25
CA PHE A 173 13.30 4.82 18.42
C PHE A 173 12.92 6.22 18.90
N ALA A 174 13.72 6.84 19.78
CA ALA A 174 13.39 8.14 20.34
C ALA A 174 13.48 9.24 19.27
N GLU A 175 14.54 9.22 18.47
CA GLU A 175 14.70 10.12 17.33
C GLU A 175 13.64 9.87 16.25
N ALA A 176 13.39 8.60 15.89
CA ALA A 176 12.39 8.24 14.90
C ALA A 176 10.99 8.69 15.32
N ALA A 177 10.62 8.49 16.59
CA ALA A 177 9.34 8.94 17.15
C ALA A 177 9.21 10.47 17.09
N GLN A 178 10.26 11.21 17.47
CA GLN A 178 10.25 12.67 17.39
C GLN A 178 10.08 13.16 15.94
N ARG A 179 10.82 12.59 14.99
CA ARG A 179 10.72 12.94 13.57
C ARG A 179 9.33 12.64 13.00
N PHE A 180 8.81 11.45 13.31
CA PHE A 180 7.49 11.00 12.87
C PHE A 180 6.37 11.90 13.41
N HIS A 181 6.39 12.21 14.71
CA HIS A 181 5.45 13.18 15.31
C HIS A 181 5.56 14.56 14.64
N SER A 182 6.78 15.05 14.43
CA SER A 182 7.00 16.37 13.80
C SER A 182 6.42 16.46 12.38
N ILE A 183 6.53 15.39 11.59
CA ILE A 183 5.92 15.30 10.24
C ILE A 183 4.40 15.45 10.34
N ILE A 184 3.78 14.70 11.26
CA ILE A 184 2.32 14.69 11.44
C ILE A 184 1.83 16.07 11.88
N THR A 185 2.39 16.63 12.95
CA THR A 185 2.02 17.97 13.43
C THR A 185 2.20 19.03 12.35
N SER A 186 3.30 18.96 11.58
CA SER A 186 3.55 19.91 10.48
C SER A 186 2.51 19.82 9.36
N GLU A 187 2.11 18.61 8.96
CA GLU A 187 1.04 18.43 7.96
C GLU A 187 -0.32 18.89 8.53
N ILE A 188 -0.62 18.63 9.81
CA ILE A 188 -1.84 19.13 10.46
C ILE A 188 -1.84 20.66 10.52
N ASP A 189 -0.72 21.33 10.76
CA ASP A 189 -0.67 22.80 10.88
C ASP A 189 -0.56 23.52 9.52
N ARG A 190 -0.29 22.79 8.45
CA ARG A 190 -0.10 23.34 7.10
C ARG A 190 -1.35 24.02 6.54
N GLN A 191 -1.36 25.36 6.45
CA GLN A 191 -2.51 26.14 5.96
C GLN A 191 -2.88 25.88 4.49
N HIS A 192 -1.86 25.70 3.64
CA HIS A 192 -2.05 25.39 2.23
C HIS A 192 -1.27 24.13 1.88
N ARG A 193 -2.01 23.06 1.62
CA ARG A 193 -1.46 21.90 0.95
C ARG A 193 -1.57 22.12 -0.55
N HIS A 194 -0.60 22.84 -1.10
CA HIS A 194 -0.30 22.71 -2.52
C HIS A 194 0.59 21.50 -2.66
N ILE A 195 0.03 20.39 -3.18
CA ILE A 195 0.88 19.36 -3.78
C ILE A 195 1.60 20.08 -4.92
N SER A 196 2.87 20.39 -4.70
CA SER A 196 3.73 21.16 -5.62
C SER A 196 3.68 20.48 -6.98
N SER A 197 2.89 21.06 -7.89
CA SER A 197 2.39 20.45 -9.12
C SER A 197 1.67 19.13 -8.89
N LYS A 198 0.69 18.80 -9.74
CA LYS A 198 0.40 17.39 -10.04
C LYS A 198 1.77 16.70 -10.15
N ARG A 199 2.16 15.88 -9.17
CA ARG A 199 3.07 14.77 -9.45
C ARG A 199 2.23 13.95 -10.41
N ILE A 200 2.30 14.28 -11.72
CA ILE A 200 1.68 13.50 -12.77
C ILE A 200 2.51 12.23 -12.75
N TYR A 201 2.11 11.32 -11.87
CA TYR A 201 2.48 9.94 -12.00
C TYR A 201 1.72 9.46 -13.22
N THR A 202 2.36 9.52 -14.39
CA THR A 202 1.99 8.62 -15.48
C THR A 202 2.40 7.25 -15.00
N HIS A 203 1.45 6.57 -14.36
CA HIS A 203 1.65 5.18 -14.05
C HIS A 203 1.41 4.41 -15.35
N SER A 204 2.35 3.55 -15.73
CA SER A 204 2.17 2.63 -16.85
C SER A 204 2.35 1.21 -16.36
N THR A 205 1.70 0.28 -17.03
CA THR A 205 1.84 -1.14 -16.71
C THR A 205 2.42 -1.86 -17.90
N GLN A 206 3.39 -2.76 -17.69
CA GLN A 206 4.02 -3.58 -18.73
C GLN A 206 3.80 -5.06 -18.47
N THR A 207 3.63 -5.86 -19.52
CA THR A 207 3.44 -7.32 -19.39
C THR A 207 4.51 -8.09 -20.17
N LEU A 208 5.23 -8.98 -19.49
CA LEU A 208 6.26 -9.83 -20.10
C LEU A 208 5.68 -11.21 -20.44
N PRO A 209 5.71 -11.67 -21.71
CA PRO A 209 5.31 -13.03 -22.02
C PRO A 209 6.40 -14.02 -21.55
N ILE A 210 5.99 -15.13 -20.95
CA ILE A 210 6.88 -16.25 -20.70
C ILE A 210 6.36 -17.54 -21.31
N PHE A 211 7.27 -18.42 -21.70
CA PHE A 211 6.99 -19.81 -22.04
C PHE A 211 7.96 -20.68 -21.24
N GLU A 212 7.41 -21.58 -20.41
CA GLU A 212 8.17 -22.32 -19.40
C GLU A 212 8.94 -21.34 -18.48
N ASP A 213 10.27 -21.34 -18.53
CA ASP A 213 11.15 -20.51 -17.69
C ASP A 213 11.77 -19.33 -18.48
N MET A 214 11.32 -19.12 -19.73
CA MET A 214 11.95 -18.18 -20.66
C MET A 214 11.04 -16.99 -20.97
N ILE A 215 11.56 -15.76 -20.81
CA ILE A 215 10.91 -14.54 -21.29
C ILE A 215 10.93 -14.55 -22.81
N LEU A 216 9.76 -14.61 -23.43
CA LEU A 216 9.61 -14.51 -24.88
C LEU A 216 9.88 -13.07 -25.32
N ARG A 217 10.85 -12.89 -26.22
CA ARG A 217 11.14 -11.60 -26.85
C ARG A 217 10.58 -11.58 -28.26
N ARG A 218 9.88 -10.52 -28.63
CA ARG A 218 9.45 -10.31 -30.02
C ARG A 218 10.68 -9.91 -30.85
N GLU A 219 10.96 -10.63 -31.95
CA GLU A 219 12.11 -10.35 -32.82
C GLU A 219 12.07 -8.94 -33.48
N VAL A 220 10.90 -8.27 -33.51
CA VAL A 220 10.72 -7.00 -34.24
C VAL A 220 10.14 -5.84 -33.40
N SER A 221 10.04 -5.97 -32.06
CA SER A 221 9.89 -4.79 -31.20
C SER A 221 10.13 -5.12 -29.72
N PRO A 222 11.02 -4.40 -29.01
CA PRO A 222 11.23 -4.58 -27.57
C PRO A 222 10.11 -3.95 -26.71
N HIS A 223 9.11 -3.33 -27.34
CA HIS A 223 7.99 -2.71 -26.66
C HIS A 223 6.99 -3.79 -26.27
N TYR A 224 7.15 -4.32 -25.06
CA TYR A 224 6.12 -5.12 -24.42
C TYR A 224 4.81 -4.33 -24.32
N PRO A 225 3.65 -4.99 -24.24
CA PRO A 225 2.37 -4.32 -24.11
C PRO A 225 2.40 -3.36 -22.91
N GLN A 226 2.11 -2.09 -23.18
CA GLN A 226 2.08 -1.04 -22.18
C GLN A 226 0.77 -0.26 -22.25
N ALA A 227 0.21 0.09 -21.10
CA ALA A 227 -0.91 1.01 -21.01
C ALA A 227 -0.68 2.04 -19.91
N ALA A 228 -1.06 3.29 -20.17
CA ALA A 228 -1.16 4.30 -19.13
C ALA A 228 -2.37 4.01 -18.24
N LEU A 229 -2.24 4.14 -16.92
CA LEU A 229 -3.36 4.02 -16.00
C LEU A 229 -4.32 5.19 -16.12
N PHE A 230 -5.61 4.89 -16.28
CA PHE A 230 -6.67 5.87 -16.15
C PHE A 230 -6.92 6.26 -14.68
N PRO A 231 -7.53 7.42 -14.41
CA PRO A 231 -7.97 7.77 -13.06
C PRO A 231 -8.85 6.66 -12.47
N GLN A 232 -8.53 6.20 -11.25
CA GLN A 232 -9.22 5.11 -10.54
C GLN A 232 -9.05 3.70 -11.12
N GLU A 233 -8.28 3.54 -12.20
CA GLU A 233 -7.89 2.22 -12.72
C GLU A 233 -6.79 1.62 -11.84
N ILE A 234 -6.79 0.29 -11.72
CA ILE A 234 -5.84 -0.46 -10.89
C ILE A 234 -4.74 -1.03 -11.79
N PRO A 235 -3.46 -1.08 -11.37
CA PRO A 235 -2.36 -1.48 -12.26
C PRO A 235 -2.58 -2.80 -12.99
N HIS A 236 -3.05 -3.86 -12.31
CA HIS A 236 -3.31 -5.14 -12.99
C HIS A 236 -4.45 -5.05 -14.03
N VAL A 237 -5.44 -4.18 -13.83
CA VAL A 237 -6.52 -3.93 -14.81
C VAL A 237 -5.95 -3.24 -16.05
N ALA A 238 -5.06 -2.25 -15.84
CA ALA A 238 -4.34 -1.61 -16.94
C ALA A 238 -3.40 -2.60 -17.65
N ALA A 239 -2.79 -3.56 -16.93
CA ALA A 239 -2.00 -4.65 -17.51
C ALA A 239 -2.84 -5.53 -18.44
N LEU A 240 -4.01 -5.97 -17.97
CA LEU A 240 -4.95 -6.79 -18.75
C LEU A 240 -5.43 -6.04 -19.99
N ARG A 241 -5.73 -4.74 -19.86
CA ARG A 241 -6.06 -3.89 -20.99
C ARG A 241 -4.91 -3.78 -21.99
N ALA A 242 -3.68 -3.54 -21.54
CA ALA A 242 -2.50 -3.50 -22.40
C ALA A 242 -2.34 -4.82 -23.20
N LEU A 243 -2.57 -5.96 -22.54
CA LEU A 243 -2.58 -7.28 -23.17
C LEU A 243 -3.70 -7.42 -24.19
N GLN A 244 -4.93 -7.06 -23.83
CA GLN A 244 -6.11 -7.12 -24.69
C GLN A 244 -5.89 -6.32 -25.97
N ASP A 245 -5.40 -5.09 -25.83
CA ASP A 245 -5.19 -4.15 -26.93
C ASP A 245 -4.02 -4.60 -27.83
N SER A 246 -2.95 -5.14 -27.25
CA SER A 246 -1.74 -5.52 -28.00
C SER A 246 -1.79 -6.92 -28.61
N LEU A 247 -2.51 -7.87 -28.01
CA LEU A 247 -2.50 -9.29 -28.40
C LEU A 247 -3.85 -9.78 -28.93
N GLN A 248 -4.91 -8.97 -28.80
CA GLN A 248 -6.26 -9.29 -29.30
C GLN A 248 -6.83 -10.61 -28.76
N VAL A 249 -6.38 -11.07 -27.60
CA VAL A 249 -6.91 -12.26 -26.91
C VAL A 249 -7.83 -11.84 -25.76
N PRO A 250 -8.89 -12.59 -25.42
CA PRO A 250 -9.68 -12.32 -24.21
C PRO A 250 -8.78 -12.36 -22.99
N THR A 251 -8.68 -11.27 -22.25
CA THR A 251 -7.82 -11.19 -21.06
C THR A 251 -8.65 -11.29 -19.79
N THR A 252 -8.28 -12.23 -18.93
CA THR A 252 -8.78 -12.33 -17.56
C THR A 252 -7.59 -12.32 -16.62
N VAL A 253 -7.83 -12.05 -15.35
CA VAL A 253 -6.79 -12.12 -14.31
C VAL A 253 -6.04 -13.45 -14.33
N ASP A 254 -6.67 -14.56 -14.74
CA ASP A 254 -6.04 -15.88 -14.80
C ASP A 254 -4.91 -16.00 -15.85
N HIS A 255 -4.79 -15.06 -16.78
CA HIS A 255 -3.68 -15.00 -17.74
C HIS A 255 -2.43 -14.31 -17.19
N LEU A 256 -2.55 -13.55 -16.11
CA LEU A 256 -1.38 -13.02 -15.42
C LEU A 256 -0.76 -14.14 -14.57
N LEU A 257 0.57 -14.16 -14.46
CA LEU A 257 1.28 -15.05 -13.56
C LEU A 257 1.32 -14.48 -12.16
N ARG A 258 0.80 -15.26 -11.20
CA ARG A 258 0.87 -14.91 -9.79
C ARG A 258 2.25 -15.28 -9.27
N ILE A 259 2.88 -14.38 -8.51
CA ILE A 259 4.06 -14.76 -7.74
C ILE A 259 3.70 -15.81 -6.65
N LYS A 260 2.41 -15.99 -6.28
CA LYS A 260 1.89 -17.12 -5.48
C LYS A 260 0.42 -17.47 -5.82
N PRO A 261 0.05 -18.76 -5.92
CA PRO A 261 -1.29 -19.18 -6.37
C PRO A 261 -2.28 -19.15 -5.20
N ASN A 262 -3.12 -18.11 -5.09
CA ASN A 262 -4.38 -18.20 -4.32
C ASN A 262 -5.48 -17.40 -5.00
N LYS A 263 -6.72 -17.90 -4.90
CA LYS A 263 -7.93 -17.42 -5.58
C LYS A 263 -8.47 -16.14 -4.91
N GLY A 264 -7.77 -15.02 -5.11
CA GLY A 264 -8.26 -13.66 -4.82
C GLY A 264 -8.39 -12.83 -6.12
N SER A 265 -9.13 -11.72 -6.07
CA SER A 265 -9.43 -10.88 -7.23
C SER A 265 -8.36 -9.85 -7.60
N PHE A 266 -7.17 -9.88 -6.97
CA PHE A 266 -6.09 -8.92 -7.23
C PHE A 266 -4.76 -9.62 -7.53
N PHE A 267 -4.08 -9.10 -8.55
CA PHE A 267 -2.78 -9.56 -9.02
C PHE A 267 -1.69 -8.55 -8.68
N MET A 268 -0.58 -9.03 -8.10
CA MET A 268 0.58 -8.19 -7.77
C MET A 268 1.53 -8.07 -8.96
N PRO A 269 2.11 -6.88 -9.20
CA PRO A 269 3.18 -6.73 -10.17
C PRO A 269 4.43 -7.48 -9.67
N VAL A 270 5.23 -7.98 -10.60
CA VAL A 270 6.52 -8.60 -10.32
C VAL A 270 7.63 -7.60 -10.04
N GLN A 271 7.44 -6.33 -10.44
CA GLN A 271 8.41 -5.26 -10.25
C GLN A 271 7.70 -3.91 -10.32
N VAL A 272 8.22 -2.91 -9.58
CA VAL A 272 7.80 -1.51 -9.73
C VAL A 272 9.04 -0.65 -9.92
N GLU A 273 9.13 0.06 -11.04
CA GLU A 273 10.23 1.00 -11.31
C GLU A 273 9.72 2.44 -11.27
N VAL A 274 10.37 3.31 -10.49
CA VAL A 274 10.06 4.74 -10.49
C VAL A 274 11.18 5.49 -11.20
N SER A 275 10.85 6.13 -12.31
CA SER A 275 11.76 6.98 -13.07
C SER A 275 11.32 8.45 -13.03
N GLN A 276 12.23 9.37 -13.33
CA GLN A 276 11.92 10.79 -13.40
C GLN A 276 12.28 11.34 -14.77
N ASP A 277 11.29 11.89 -15.47
CA ASP A 277 11.47 12.61 -16.74
C ASP A 277 11.06 14.08 -16.55
N GLY A 278 12.06 14.94 -16.38
CA GLY A 278 11.87 16.36 -16.04
C GLY A 278 11.14 16.57 -14.71
N ARG A 279 9.93 17.16 -14.76
CA ARG A 279 9.06 17.38 -13.58
C ARG A 279 8.09 16.22 -13.31
N ALA A 280 7.98 15.25 -14.22
CA ALA A 280 7.10 14.10 -14.07
C ALA A 280 7.87 12.93 -13.45
N LYS A 281 7.26 12.26 -12.46
CA LYS A 281 7.71 10.96 -11.98
C LYS A 281 6.87 9.91 -12.71
N GLN A 282 7.46 8.88 -13.29
CA GLN A 282 6.72 7.75 -13.86
C GLN A 282 6.89 6.54 -12.95
N ALA A 283 5.82 5.78 -12.75
CA ALA A 283 5.88 4.51 -12.03
C ALA A 283 5.45 3.41 -13.01
N LEU A 284 6.36 2.51 -13.34
CA LEU A 284 6.14 1.38 -14.21
C LEU A 284 5.87 0.14 -13.35
N PHE A 285 4.65 -0.38 -13.41
CA PHE A 285 4.29 -1.65 -12.80
C PHE A 285 4.51 -2.77 -13.81
N THR A 286 5.35 -3.74 -13.51
CA THR A 286 5.60 -4.87 -14.41
C THR A 286 4.81 -6.07 -13.95
N TYR A 287 4.07 -6.69 -14.86
CA TYR A 287 3.35 -7.96 -14.66
C TYR A 287 3.92 -8.99 -15.65
N VAL A 288 3.69 -10.27 -15.38
CA VAL A 288 4.08 -11.36 -16.29
C VAL A 288 2.82 -12.10 -16.68
N TYR A 289 2.73 -12.61 -17.90
CA TYR A 289 1.56 -13.33 -18.39
C TYR A 289 1.97 -14.61 -19.14
N MET A 290 1.09 -15.62 -19.12
CA MET A 290 1.14 -16.82 -19.97
C MET A 290 0.08 -16.74 -21.08
#